data_AF-A0A934DHX1-F1
#
_entry.id   AF-A0A934DHX1-F1
#
_cell.length_a   1.000
_cell.length_b   1.000
_cell.length_c   1.000
_cell.angle_alpha   90.00
_cell.angle_beta   90.00
_cell.angle_gamma   90.00
#
_symmetry.space_group_name_H-M   'P 1'
#
loop_
_entity.id
_entity.type
_entity.pdbx_description
1 polymer ?
#
loop_
_entity_poly.entity_id
_entity_poly.type
_entity_poly.pdbx_seq_one_letter_code
_entity_poly.pdbx_strand_id
1 'polypeptide(L)' 'MDTIVNSIGIIYGLILILAAFVRSAIFESMRVDALFMPQASEKTRPVNLVVGLLIAGYAIYSLLGR' A
#
# COMPACT_ATOMS: atom_id res chain seq x y z
N MET A 1 13.94 -5.10 15.38
CA MET A 1 13.08 -5.89 14.49
C MET A 1 11.81 -5.12 14.18
N ASP A 2 11.03 -4.85 15.21
CA ASP A 2 9.82 -4.03 15.22
C ASP A 2 9.86 -2.69 14.44
N THR A 3 10.86 -1.84 14.68
CA THR A 3 10.98 -0.52 14.00
C THR A 3 11.16 -0.67 12.50
N ILE A 4 11.98 -1.64 12.06
CA ILE A 4 12.29 -1.85 10.65
C ILE A 4 11.04 -2.31 9.90
N VAL A 5 10.31 -3.28 10.47
CA VAL A 5 9.08 -3.82 9.86
C VAL A 5 8.03 -2.72 9.70
N ASN A 6 7.82 -1.89 10.72
CA ASN A 6 6.85 -0.80 10.63
C ASN A 6 7.30 0.28 9.64
N SER A 7 8.58 0.65 9.61
CA SER A 7 9.08 1.61 8.62
C SER A 7 8.85 1.12 7.18
N ILE A 8 9.08 -0.17 6.91
CA ILE A 8 8.77 -0.77 5.60
C ILE A 8 7.27 -0.75 5.35
N GLY A 9 6.45 -1.08 6.35
CA GLY A 9 4.99 -1.02 6.25
C GLY A 9 4.49 0.38 5.89
N ILE A 10 5.04 1.43 6.50
CA ILE A 10 4.71 2.82 6.17
C ILE A 10 5.07 3.14 4.73
N ILE A 11 6.29 2.82 4.32
CA ILE A 11 6.76 3.08 2.94
C ILE A 11 5.87 2.36 1.93
N TYR A 12 5.58 1.08 2.15
CA TYR A 12 4.75 0.29 1.24
C TYR A 12 3.30 0.79 1.23
N GLY A 13 2.73 1.14 2.37
CA GLY A 13 1.40 1.73 2.45
C GLY A 13 1.30 3.05 1.67
N LEU A 14 2.32 3.92 1.76
CA LEU A 14 2.40 5.15 0.95
C LEU A 14 2.50 4.85 -0.55
N ILE A 15 3.28 3.85 -0.95
CA ILE A 15 3.37 3.39 -2.34
C ILE A 15 1.99 2.97 -2.85
N LEU A 16 1.23 2.21 -2.07
CA LEU A 16 -0.12 1.77 -2.46
C LEU A 16 -1.12 2.93 -2.57
N ILE A 17 -1.05 3.91 -1.66
CA ILE A 17 -1.85 5.13 -1.74
C ILE A 17 -1.52 5.88 -3.04
N LEU A 18 -0.24 6.06 -3.36
CA LEU A 18 0.19 6.71 -4.60
C LEU A 18 -0.22 5.91 -5.84
N ALA A 19 -0.14 4.58 -5.80
CA ALA A 19 -0.53 3.70 -6.89
C ALA A 19 -2.01 3.81 -7.26
N ALA A 20 -2.88 4.22 -6.32
CA ALA A 20 -4.28 4.48 -6.61
C ALA A 20 -4.46 5.67 -7.58
N PHE A 21 -3.61 6.70 -7.51
CA PHE A 21 -3.73 7.94 -8.27
C PHE A 21 -2.77 8.04 -9.47
N VAL A 22 -1.57 7.47 -9.34
CA VAL A 22 -0.51 7.61 -10.34
C VAL A 22 -0.40 6.34 -11.18
N ARG A 23 -0.32 6.50 -12.51
CA ARG A 23 0.06 5.43 -13.42
C ARG A 23 1.55 5.51 -13.70
N SER A 24 2.31 4.54 -13.19
CA SER A 24 3.72 4.36 -13.52
C SER A 24 4.07 2.87 -13.51
N ALA A 25 5.03 2.45 -14.31
CA ALA A 25 5.48 1.05 -14.35
C ALA A 25 5.93 0.54 -12.96
N ILE A 26 6.46 1.44 -12.13
CA ILE A 26 6.90 1.12 -10.75
C ILE A 26 5.69 0.88 -9.84
N PHE A 27 4.67 1.72 -9.91
CA PHE A 27 3.49 1.55 -9.05
C PHE A 27 2.65 0.37 -9.49
N GLU A 28 2.55 0.13 -10.80
CA GLU A 28 1.82 -1.00 -11.37
C GLU A 28 2.36 -2.35 -10.91
N SER A 29 3.68 -2.50 -10.76
CA SER A 29 4.28 -3.75 -10.26
C SER A 29 4.08 -3.99 -8.77
N MET A 30 3.73 -2.96 -8.01
CA MET A 30 3.57 -3.02 -6.54
C MET A 30 2.12 -3.04 -6.07
N ARG A 31 1.17 -2.88 -7.00
CA ARG A 31 -0.26 -2.88 -6.75
C ARG A 31 -0.72 -4.17 -6.08
N VAL A 32 -1.44 -4.04 -4.99
CA VAL A 32 -1.99 -5.18 -4.24
C VAL A 32 -3.18 -5.79 -4.98
N ASP A 33 -3.99 -4.99 -5.67
CA ASP A 33 -5.14 -5.50 -6.41
C ASP A 33 -4.70 -6.37 -7.59
N ALA A 34 -3.58 -6.03 -8.24
CA ALA A 34 -2.96 -6.85 -9.28
C ALA A 34 -2.46 -8.22 -8.80
N LEU A 35 -2.14 -8.36 -7.50
CA LEU A 35 -1.70 -9.64 -6.93
C LEU A 35 -2.87 -10.60 -6.65
N PHE A 36 -4.03 -10.06 -6.31
CA PHE A 36 -5.18 -10.86 -5.85
C PHE A 36 -6.33 -10.93 -6.86
N MET A 37 -6.39 -10.03 -7.84
CA MET A 37 -7.48 -9.94 -8.82
C MET A 37 -7.00 -10.33 -10.23
N PRO A 38 -7.65 -11.30 -10.91
CA PRO A 38 -7.27 -11.74 -12.26
C PRO A 38 -7.38 -10.65 -13.34
N GLN A 39 -8.16 -9.60 -13.08
CA GLN A 39 -8.45 -8.52 -14.03
C GLN A 39 -8.30 -7.16 -13.35
N ALA A 40 -7.18 -6.96 -12.67
CA ALA A 40 -6.87 -5.66 -12.07
C ALA A 40 -6.92 -4.56 -13.14
N SER A 41 -7.77 -3.57 -12.90
CA SER A 41 -8.08 -2.49 -13.83
C SER A 41 -8.20 -1.17 -13.08
N GLU A 42 -8.61 -0.11 -13.75
CA GLU A 42 -8.85 1.18 -13.11
C GLU A 42 -9.95 1.12 -12.05
N LYS A 43 -10.93 0.24 -12.22
CA LYS A 43 -12.03 0.08 -11.26
C LYS A 43 -11.56 -0.52 -9.94
N THR A 44 -10.46 -1.27 -9.96
CA THR A 44 -9.90 -1.94 -8.77
C THR A 44 -8.77 -1.13 -8.15
N ARG A 45 -8.26 -0.09 -8.81
CA ARG A 45 -7.24 0.83 -8.26
C ARG A 45 -7.59 1.39 -6.88
N PRO A 46 -8.83 1.78 -6.55
CA PRO A 46 -9.19 2.25 -5.22
C PRO A 46 -8.92 1.24 -4.10
N VAL A 47 -8.81 -0.06 -4.40
CA VAL A 47 -8.42 -1.08 -3.43
C VAL A 47 -7.03 -0.80 -2.87
N ASN A 48 -6.08 -0.34 -3.70
CA ASN A 48 -4.74 0.03 -3.24
C ASN A 48 -4.78 1.19 -2.26
N LEU A 49 -5.70 2.14 -2.43
CA LEU A 49 -5.87 3.24 -1.48
C LEU A 49 -6.33 2.71 -0.12
N VAL A 50 -7.37 1.87 -0.11
CA VAL A 50 -7.91 1.30 1.14
C VAL A 50 -6.86 0.46 1.85
N VAL A 51 -6.22 -0.46 1.13
CA VAL A 51 -5.17 -1.32 1.72
C VAL A 51 -3.96 -0.50 2.15
N GLY A 52 -3.54 0.47 1.34
CA GLY A 52 -2.42 1.36 1.67
C GLY A 52 -2.65 2.16 2.94
N LEU A 53 -3.86 2.72 3.12
CA LEU A 53 -4.26 3.42 4.34
C LEU A 53 -4.28 2.50 5.56
N LEU A 54 -4.77 1.27 5.43
CA LEU A 54 -4.78 0.29 6.51
C LEU A 54 -3.35 -0.11 6.93
N ILE A 55 -2.48 -0.40 5.96
CA ILE A 55 -1.10 -0.79 6.21
C ILE A 55 -0.32 0.38 6.83
N ALA A 56 -0.35 1.56 6.21
CA ALA A 56 0.37 2.73 6.72
C ALA A 56 -0.18 3.17 8.08
N GLY A 57 -1.50 3.21 8.23
CA GLY A 57 -2.16 3.57 9.48
C GLY A 57 -1.79 2.64 10.63
N TYR A 58 -1.85 1.32 10.40
CA TYR A 58 -1.45 0.34 11.40
C TYR A 58 0.05 0.43 11.72
N ALA A 59 0.90 0.57 10.71
CA ALA A 59 2.34 0.65 10.91
C ALA A 59 2.76 1.93 11.67
N ILE A 60 2.12 3.07 11.39
CA ILE A 60 2.28 4.32 12.15
C ILE A 60 1.78 4.12 13.57
N TYR A 61 0.56 3.61 13.75
CA TYR A 61 -0.02 3.37 15.07
C TYR A 61 0.88 2.46 15.92
N SER A 62 1.37 1.36 15.34
CA SER A 62 2.28 0.44 16.01
C SER A 62 3.66 1.05 16.27
N LEU A 63 4.13 1.98 15.45
CA LEU A 63 5.39 2.70 15.71
C LEU A 63 5.24 3.71 16.86
N LEU A 64 4.09 4.39 16.95
CA LEU A 64 3.81 5.41 17.95
C LEU A 64 3.31 4.84 19.29
N GLY A 65 2.61 3.71 19.27
CA GLY A 65 2.11 3.00 20.45
C GLY A 65 3.08 2.00 21.03
N ARG A 66 4.35 2.05 20.60
CA ARG A 66 5.48 1.40 21.26
C ARG A 66 5.96 2.20 22.45
#